data_AF-A0A4S1FXX4-F1
#
_entry.id   AF-A0A4S1FXX4-F1
#
_cell.length_a   1.000
_cell.length_b   1.000
_cell.length_c   1.000
_cell.angle_alpha   90.00
_cell.angle_beta   90.00
_cell.angle_gamma   90.00
#
_symmetry.space_group_name_H-M   'P 1'
#
loop_
_entity.id
_entity.type
_entity.pdbx_description
1 polymer ?
#
loop_
_entity_poly.entity_id
_entity_poly.type
_entity_poly.pdbx_seq_one_letter_code
_entity_poly.pdbx_strand_id
1 'polypeptide(L)'
;NPKAPWIVSQRVDDPDIARASAQALQDIAQGATGLSLVFEGAPNAFGYGLPRTAEALETVLDGVPLNRVQVRIDAHPWSRAVADWLLAFLTRRRSDPTK
;
A
#
# COMPACT_ATOMS: atom_id res chain seq x y z
N ASN A 1 8.09 16.42 -12.26
CA ASN A 1 7.39 17.51 -12.96
C ASN A 1 7.22 18.66 -11.98
N PRO A 2 7.99 19.76 -12.09
CA PRO A 2 7.97 20.86 -11.13
C PRO A 2 6.62 21.61 -11.04
N LYS A 3 5.69 21.35 -11.97
CA LYS A 3 4.32 21.89 -11.94
C LYS A 3 3.29 20.96 -11.28
N ALA A 4 3.66 19.73 -10.94
CA ALA A 4 2.76 18.81 -10.25
C ALA A 4 2.69 19.16 -8.75
N PRO A 5 1.52 19.04 -8.10
CA PRO A 5 1.41 19.24 -6.66
C PRO A 5 2.23 18.19 -5.90
N TRP A 6 2.53 18.48 -4.64
CA TRP A 6 3.13 17.50 -3.72
C TRP A 6 2.19 16.31 -3.54
N ILE A 7 2.78 15.13 -3.30
CA ILE A 7 2.03 13.94 -2.92
C ILE A 7 1.63 14.07 -1.45
N VAL A 8 0.32 14.01 -1.18
CA VAL A 8 -0.25 13.89 0.16
C VAL A 8 -0.32 12.40 0.47
N SER A 9 0.68 11.90 1.20
CA SER A 9 0.85 10.47 1.49
C SER A 9 0.35 10.12 2.87
N GLN A 10 -0.57 9.15 2.98
CA GLN A 10 -1.00 8.60 4.26
C GLN A 10 -0.30 7.29 4.57
N ARG A 11 0.00 7.07 5.85
CA ARG A 11 0.71 5.88 6.31
C ARG A 11 -0.28 4.75 6.57
N VAL A 12 0.07 3.55 6.14
CA VAL A 12 -0.73 2.33 6.35
C VAL A 12 0.12 1.29 7.07
N ASP A 13 -0.12 1.13 8.37
CA ASP A 13 0.69 0.30 9.27
C ASP A 13 -0.10 -0.38 10.40
N ASP A 14 -1.43 -0.39 10.35
CA ASP A 14 -2.26 -1.10 11.34
C ASP A 14 -2.06 -2.62 11.17
N PRO A 15 -1.70 -3.37 12.23
CA PRO A 15 -1.55 -4.83 12.16
C PRO A 15 -2.86 -5.56 11.84
N ASP A 16 -4.02 -4.92 12.04
CA ASP A 16 -5.31 -5.42 11.59
C ASP A 16 -5.56 -5.01 10.14
N ILE A 17 -5.50 -6.01 9.26
CA ILE A 17 -5.61 -5.83 7.81
C ILE A 17 -6.94 -5.18 7.40
N ALA A 18 -8.04 -5.47 8.11
CA ALA A 18 -9.35 -4.93 7.78
C ALA A 18 -9.43 -3.44 8.12
N ARG A 19 -8.91 -3.04 9.29
CA ARG A 19 -8.80 -1.61 9.64
C ARG A 19 -7.83 -0.87 8.73
N ALA A 20 -6.69 -1.47 8.40
CA ALA A 20 -5.72 -0.88 7.48
C ALA A 20 -6.31 -0.61 6.08
N SER A 21 -7.06 -1.58 5.53
CA SER A 21 -7.72 -1.45 4.24
C SER A 21 -8.81 -0.37 4.26
N ALA A 22 -9.65 -0.36 5.31
CA ALA A 22 -10.67 0.68 5.48
C ALA A 22 -10.05 2.09 5.58
N GLN A 23 -8.97 2.23 6.36
CA GLN A 23 -8.25 3.49 6.51
C GLN A 23 -7.66 3.96 5.18
N ALA A 24 -6.99 3.07 4.42
CA ALA A 24 -6.41 3.41 3.13
C ALA A 24 -7.45 3.94 2.12
N LEU A 25 -8.63 3.30 2.06
CA LEU A 25 -9.73 3.75 1.21
C LEU A 25 -10.32 5.07 1.67
N GLN A 26 -10.50 5.25 2.98
CA GLN A 26 -10.97 6.50 3.56
C GLN A 26 -10.00 7.65 3.26
N ASP A 27 -8.69 7.43 3.43
CA ASP A 27 -7.66 8.43 3.16
C ASP A 27 -7.69 8.92 1.71
N ILE A 28 -7.82 7.99 0.76
CA ILE A 28 -7.96 8.33 -0.66
C ILE A 28 -9.26 9.10 -0.91
N ALA A 29 -10.38 8.67 -0.32
CA ALA A 29 -11.65 9.36 -0.43
C ALA A 29 -11.62 10.78 0.17
N GLN A 30 -10.73 11.03 1.13
CA GLN A 30 -10.49 12.34 1.75
C GLN A 30 -9.35 13.14 1.08
N GLY A 31 -8.82 12.67 -0.06
CA GLY A 31 -7.89 13.43 -0.90
C GLY A 31 -6.41 13.07 -0.77
N ALA A 32 -6.06 11.99 -0.08
CA ALA A 32 -4.71 11.44 -0.16
C ALA A 32 -4.37 11.04 -1.60
N THR A 33 -3.19 11.45 -2.06
CA THR A 33 -2.67 11.14 -3.40
C THR A 33 -1.53 10.12 -3.37
N GLY A 34 -1.18 9.64 -2.17
CA GLY A 34 -0.25 8.54 -1.98
C GLY A 34 -0.56 7.72 -0.73
N LEU A 35 -0.08 6.48 -0.73
CA LEU A 35 -0.05 5.59 0.43
C LEU A 35 1.38 5.14 0.68
N SER A 36 1.80 5.18 1.94
CA SER A 36 3.07 4.63 2.42
C SER A 36 2.79 3.36 3.24
N LEU A 37 3.01 2.20 2.64
CA LEU A 37 2.84 0.91 3.28
C LEU A 37 4.06 0.59 4.14
N VAL A 38 3.81 0.30 5.42
CA VAL A 38 4.86 -0.04 6.38
C VAL A 38 4.53 -1.39 6.98
N PHE A 39 5.41 -2.36 6.75
CA PHE A 39 5.25 -3.72 7.22
C PHE A 39 5.88 -3.91 8.61
N GLU A 40 5.39 -4.92 9.34
CA GLU A 40 5.99 -5.32 10.61
C GLU A 40 7.50 -5.58 10.46
N GLY A 41 8.28 -5.16 11.45
CA GLY A 41 9.74 -5.27 11.41
C GLY A 41 10.44 -4.26 10.49
N ALA A 42 9.73 -3.33 9.85
CA ALA A 42 10.37 -2.16 9.25
C ALA A 42 11.03 -1.28 10.34
N PRO A 43 12.17 -0.62 10.07
CA PRO A 43 12.85 0.23 11.06
C PRO A 43 11.98 1.35 11.63
N ASN A 44 11.01 1.82 10.84
CA ASN A 44 10.06 2.85 11.23
C ASN A 44 8.67 2.31 11.60
N ALA A 45 8.54 1.01 11.88
CA ALA A 45 7.28 0.39 12.28
C ALA A 45 6.93 0.60 13.77
N PHE A 46 7.93 0.90 14.61
CA PHE A 46 7.78 1.17 16.05
C PHE A 46 6.95 0.12 16.82
N GLY A 47 7.06 -1.17 16.45
CA GLY A 47 6.33 -2.27 17.08
C GLY A 47 4.97 -2.60 16.45
N TYR A 48 4.55 -1.88 15.42
CA TYR A 48 3.35 -2.13 14.61
C TYR A 48 3.74 -2.58 13.19
N GLY A 49 2.87 -2.36 12.21
CA GLY A 49 3.09 -2.62 10.80
C GLY A 49 2.11 -3.65 10.24
N LEU A 50 1.87 -3.55 8.93
CA LEU A 50 1.12 -4.54 8.19
C LEU A 50 1.79 -5.92 8.32
N PRO A 51 1.01 -7.01 8.47
CA PRO A 51 1.57 -8.36 8.44
C PRO A 51 2.39 -8.58 7.16
N ARG A 52 3.56 -9.22 7.28
CA ARG A 52 4.44 -9.52 6.12
C ARG A 52 3.93 -10.71 5.32
N THR A 53 2.77 -10.56 4.71
CA THR A 53 2.17 -11.58 3.84
C THR A 53 1.62 -10.94 2.56
N ALA A 54 1.47 -11.76 1.52
CA ALA A 54 0.87 -11.30 0.26
C ALA A 54 -0.59 -10.89 0.47
N GLU A 55 -1.33 -11.62 1.30
CA GLU A 55 -2.74 -11.36 1.60
C GLU A 55 -2.95 -9.98 2.23
N ALA A 56 -2.06 -9.56 3.15
CA ALA A 56 -2.12 -8.25 3.76
C ALA A 56 -1.91 -7.12 2.73
N LEU A 57 -0.89 -7.27 1.86
CA LEU A 57 -0.63 -6.32 0.77
C LEU A 57 -1.83 -6.23 -0.19
N GLU A 58 -2.36 -7.37 -0.61
CA GLU A 58 -3.47 -7.43 -1.56
C GLU A 58 -4.75 -6.84 -1.00
N THR A 59 -5.07 -7.14 0.27
CA THR A 59 -6.29 -6.65 0.92
C THR A 59 -6.25 -5.14 1.13
N VAL A 60 -5.08 -4.58 1.48
CA VAL A 60 -4.90 -3.13 1.63
C VAL A 60 -4.97 -2.40 0.28
N LEU A 61 -4.53 -3.04 -0.81
CA LEU A 61 -4.53 -2.44 -2.14
C LEU A 61 -5.80 -2.74 -2.97
N ASP A 62 -6.71 -3.58 -2.47
CA ASP A 62 -7.99 -3.81 -3.13
C ASP A 62 -8.85 -2.54 -3.09
N GLY A 63 -9.51 -2.23 -4.20
CA GLY A 63 -10.25 -0.98 -4.37
C GLY A 63 -9.40 0.29 -4.57
N VAL A 64 -8.11 0.28 -4.24
CA VAL A 64 -7.21 1.44 -4.46
C VAL A 64 -7.06 1.72 -5.97
N PRO A 65 -7.25 2.96 -6.46
CA PRO A 65 -7.06 3.34 -7.85
C PRO A 65 -5.57 3.58 -8.17
N LEU A 66 -4.82 2.49 -8.36
CA LEU A 66 -3.35 2.50 -8.53
C LEU A 66 -2.83 3.23 -9.78
N ASN A 67 -3.72 3.59 -10.71
CA ASN A 67 -3.39 4.46 -11.85
C ASN A 67 -3.35 5.95 -11.49
N ARG A 68 -3.81 6.33 -10.29
CA ARG A 68 -3.92 7.72 -9.81
C ARG A 68 -3.27 7.95 -8.45
N VAL A 69 -3.00 6.89 -7.68
CA VAL A 69 -2.42 6.96 -6.34
C VAL A 69 -0.98 6.45 -6.38
N GLN A 70 -0.04 7.22 -5.81
CA GLN A 70 1.32 6.74 -5.59
C GLN A 70 1.31 5.70 -4.47
N VAL A 71 1.93 4.54 -4.68
CA VAL A 71 2.20 3.58 -3.61
C VAL A 71 3.70 3.57 -3.33
N ARG A 72 4.05 3.72 -2.05
CA ARG A 72 5.40 3.57 -1.52
C ARG A 72 5.41 2.39 -0.55
N ILE A 73 6.42 1.55 -0.66
CA ILE A 73 6.73 0.54 0.36
C ILE A 73 7.98 1.04 1.08
N ASP A 74 7.88 1.23 2.38
CA ASP A 74 9.04 1.64 3.18
C ASP A 74 10.05 0.50 3.27
N ALA A 75 11.34 0.81 3.31
CA ALA A 75 12.38 -0.21 3.25
C ALA A 75 12.41 -1.07 4.53
N HIS A 76 12.52 -2.39 4.37
CA HIS A 76 12.61 -3.36 5.46
C HIS A 76 13.38 -4.63 4.98
N PRO A 77 13.85 -5.51 5.88
CA PRO A 77 14.63 -6.69 5.49
C PRO A 77 13.94 -7.65 4.49
N TRP A 78 12.62 -7.54 4.35
CA TRP A 78 11.79 -8.34 3.43
C TRP A 78 11.33 -7.58 2.18
N SER A 79 11.88 -6.40 1.88
CA SER A 79 11.41 -5.57 0.75
C SER A 79 11.45 -6.29 -0.59
N ARG A 80 12.37 -7.25 -0.79
CA ARG A 80 12.37 -8.07 -2.00
C ARG A 80 11.11 -8.93 -2.12
N ALA A 81 10.74 -9.64 -1.07
CA ALA A 81 9.53 -10.47 -1.07
C ALA A 81 8.27 -9.63 -1.29
N VAL A 82 8.18 -8.46 -0.65
CA VAL A 82 7.05 -7.55 -0.84
C VAL A 82 6.98 -7.00 -2.26
N ALA A 83 8.13 -6.70 -2.89
CA ALA A 83 8.18 -6.31 -4.30
C ALA A 83 7.69 -7.43 -5.23
N ASP A 84 8.07 -8.68 -4.94
CA ASP A 84 7.61 -9.85 -5.71
C ASP A 84 6.08 -10.04 -5.56
N TRP A 85 5.52 -9.86 -4.35
CA TRP A 85 4.06 -9.90 -4.12
C TRP A 85 3.33 -8.77 -4.85
N LEU A 86 3.86 -7.54 -4.81
CA LEU A 86 3.27 -6.41 -5.51
C LEU A 86 3.24 -6.66 -7.02
N LEU A 87 4.33 -7.19 -7.60
CA LEU A 87 4.37 -7.55 -9.01
C LEU A 87 3.34 -8.63 -9.36
N ALA A 88 3.22 -9.67 -8.53
CA ALA A 88 2.23 -10.73 -8.72
C ALA A 88 0.78 -10.20 -8.66
N PHE A 89 0.50 -9.30 -7.71
CA PHE A 89 -0.79 -8.63 -7.57
C PHE A 89 -1.12 -7.75 -8.79
N LEU A 90 -0.20 -6.88 -9.21
CA LEU A 90 -0.39 -6.00 -10.36
C LEU A 90 -0.56 -6.78 -11.66
N THR A 91 0.16 -7.89 -11.83
CA THR A 91 0.03 -8.77 -12.99
C THR A 91 -1.36 -9.39 -13.05
N ARG A 92 -1.87 -9.93 -11.93
CA ARG A 92 -3.23 -10.47 -11.85
C ARG A 92 -4.29 -9.41 -12.12
N ARG A 93 -4.16 -8.23 -11.50
CA ARG A 93 -5.11 -7.13 -11.68
C ARG A 93 -5.16 -6.63 -13.11
N ARG A 94 -4.02 -6.55 -13.80
CA ARG A 94 -3.96 -6.20 -15.22
C ARG A 94 -4.62 -7.24 -16.13
N SER A 95 -4.56 -8.51 -15.74
CA SER A 95 -5.20 -9.61 -16.48
C SER A 95 -6.69 -9.74 -16.23
N ASP A 96 -7.25 -9.03 -15.25
CA ASP A 96 -8.68 -9.02 -14.97
C ASP A 96 -9.41 -8.05 -15.92
N PRO A 97 -10.22 -8.53 -16.88
CA PRO A 97 -10.93 -7.65 -17.80
C PRO A 97 -12.05 -6.84 -17.14
N THR A 98 -12.35 -7.07 -15.86
CA THR A 98 -13.41 -6.39 -15.09
C THR A 98 -12.88 -5.31 -14.13
N LYS A 99 -11.56 -5.16 -13.97
CA LYS A 99 -10.90 -4.18 -13.07
C LYS A 99 -9.87 -3.32 -13.81
#